data_AF-A0A4Q5U5Y0-F1
#
_entry.id   AF-A0A4Q5U5Y0-F1
#
_cell.length_a   1.000
_cell.length_b   1.000
_cell.length_c   1.000
_cell.angle_alpha   90.00
_cell.angle_beta   90.00
_cell.angle_gamma   90.00
#
_symmetry.space_group_name_H-M   'P 1'
#
loop_
_entity.id
_entity.type
_entity.pdbx_description
1 polymer ?
#
loop_
_entity_poly.entity_id
_entity_poly.type
_entity_poly.pdbx_seq_one_letter_code
_entity_poly.pdbx_strand_id
1 'polypeptide(L)'
;MRTVTLPDGTVEMHFVVRVPPRERISSTMVFERDVQSATAKIGLALMEYGLAAFDTEGEVLHGGGPRLTSKGLQSETYQTSFGPLTIDRHVYQPPAGGKTYVPLEDRARIIGLSTPLFASSIAAKYSEPGGRAVQRDLREHHAREVSLTLIQTLAAETAKVVMAREDR
;
A
#
# COMPACT_ATOMS: atom_id res chain seq x y z
N MET A 1 18.82 -1.40 5.31
CA MET A 1 18.68 -0.27 4.38
C MET A 1 19.53 0.86 4.91
N ARG A 2 20.27 1.56 4.04
CA ARG A 2 20.94 2.82 4.40
C ARG A 2 20.36 3.92 3.52
N THR A 3 20.07 5.08 4.09
CA THR A 3 19.53 6.22 3.37
C THR A 3 20.48 7.41 3.49
N VAL A 4 20.61 8.18 2.42
CA VAL A 4 21.40 9.41 2.37
C VAL A 4 20.53 10.49 1.73
N THR A 5 20.29 11.59 2.46
CA THR A 5 19.64 12.77 1.88
C THR A 5 20.71 13.62 1.20
N LEU A 6 20.53 13.87 -0.09
CA LEU A 6 21.42 14.67 -0.92
C LEU A 6 21.12 16.18 -0.76
N PRO A 7 22.04 17.08 -1.14
CA PRO A 7 21.85 18.52 -0.99
C PRO A 7 20.64 19.11 -1.75
N ASP A 8 20.17 18.43 -2.79
CA ASP A 8 19.00 18.79 -3.58
C ASP A 8 17.67 18.28 -2.97
N GLY A 9 17.72 17.60 -1.82
CA GLY A 9 16.57 17.00 -1.16
C GLY A 9 16.21 15.60 -1.66
N THR A 10 16.90 15.08 -2.68
CA THR A 10 16.73 13.69 -3.13
C THR A 10 17.21 12.73 -2.05
N VAL A 11 16.50 11.60 -1.88
CA VAL A 11 16.91 10.54 -0.94
C VAL A 11 17.44 9.34 -1.71
N GLU A 12 18.72 9.02 -1.52
CA GLU A 12 19.34 7.80 -2.02
C GLU A 12 19.11 6.66 -1.02
N MET A 13 18.58 5.53 -1.48
CA MET A 13 18.31 4.36 -0.65
C MET A 13 19.14 3.16 -1.12
N HIS A 14 20.07 2.70 -0.28
CA HIS A 14 20.91 1.53 -0.56
C HIS A 14 20.34 0.27 0.08
N PHE A 15 20.09 -0.71 -0.78
CA PHE A 15 19.63 -2.05 -0.40
C PHE A 15 20.77 -3.04 -0.53
N VAL A 16 21.05 -3.76 0.55
CA VAL A 16 22.00 -4.87 0.54
C VAL A 16 21.20 -6.16 0.57
N VAL A 17 21.26 -6.90 -0.54
CA VAL A 17 20.59 -8.20 -0.68
C VAL A 17 21.63 -9.30 -0.51
N ARG A 18 21.36 -10.24 0.40
CA ARG A 18 22.17 -11.44 0.55
C ARG A 18 21.60 -12.52 -0.36
N VAL A 19 22.44 -13.05 -1.24
CA VAL A 19 22.09 -14.16 -2.13
C VAL A 19 22.78 -15.44 -1.66
N PRO A 20 22.16 -16.62 -1.82
CA PRO A 20 22.82 -17.88 -1.50
C PRO A 20 24.05 -18.11 -2.41
N PRO A 21 25.05 -18.91 -1.96
CA PRO A 21 26.11 -19.41 -2.83
C PRO A 21 25.52 -20.16 -4.03
N ARG A 22 26.20 -20.10 -5.19
CA ARG A 22 25.67 -20.64 -6.46
C ARG A 22 25.39 -22.14 -6.38
N GLU A 23 26.25 -22.87 -5.69
CA GLU A 23 26.14 -24.31 -5.42
C GLU A 23 24.94 -24.69 -4.54
N ARG A 24 24.31 -23.75 -3.84
CA ARG A 24 23.08 -23.98 -3.05
C ARG A 24 21.79 -23.66 -3.80
N ILE A 25 21.89 -23.18 -5.04
CA ILE A 25 20.72 -22.89 -5.87
C ILE A 25 20.21 -24.20 -6.46
N SER A 26 19.11 -24.71 -5.90
CA SER A 26 18.56 -26.03 -6.27
C SER A 26 17.71 -26.02 -7.55
N SER A 27 17.02 -24.92 -7.83
CA SER A 27 16.24 -24.72 -9.06
C SER A 27 15.98 -23.24 -9.32
N THR A 28 15.75 -22.89 -10.59
CA THR A 28 15.36 -21.53 -10.99
C THR A 28 14.06 -21.09 -10.32
N MET A 29 13.08 -22.00 -10.20
CA MET A 29 11.78 -21.68 -9.60
C MET A 29 11.89 -21.28 -8.13
N VAL A 30 12.69 -22.00 -7.33
CA VAL A 30 12.92 -21.65 -5.91
C VAL A 30 13.67 -20.33 -5.83
N PHE A 31 14.72 -20.16 -6.63
CA PHE A 31 15.51 -18.94 -6.63
C PHE A 31 14.70 -17.72 -7.09
N GLU A 32 13.81 -17.87 -8.06
CA GLU A 32 12.92 -16.81 -8.52
C GLU A 32 11.93 -16.37 -7.42
N ARG A 33 11.42 -17.31 -6.62
CA ARG A 33 10.62 -16.97 -5.43
C ARG A 33 11.42 -16.21 -4.38
N ASP A 34 12.68 -16.58 -4.16
CA ASP A 34 13.58 -15.85 -3.26
C ASP A 34 13.84 -14.43 -3.77
N VAL A 35 14.04 -14.28 -5.09
CA VAL A 35 14.20 -12.96 -5.74
C VAL A 35 12.92 -12.13 -5.58
N GLN A 36 11.75 -12.69 -5.86
CA GLN A 36 10.45 -12.01 -5.67
C GLN A 36 10.29 -11.53 -4.22
N SER A 37 10.64 -12.36 -3.23
CA SER A 37 10.59 -11.98 -1.82
C SER A 37 11.57 -10.86 -1.48
N ALA A 38 12.79 -10.90 -2.03
CA ALA A 38 13.79 -9.86 -1.81
C ALA A 38 13.37 -8.52 -2.44
N THR A 39 12.86 -8.53 -3.68
CA THR A 39 12.37 -7.31 -4.35
C THR A 39 11.11 -6.76 -3.71
N ALA A 40 10.22 -7.62 -3.19
CA ALA A 40 9.06 -7.19 -2.42
C ALA A 40 9.46 -6.40 -1.17
N LYS A 41 10.50 -6.82 -0.44
CA LYS A 41 11.02 -6.09 0.73
C LYS A 41 11.57 -4.71 0.36
N ILE A 42 12.26 -4.61 -0.78
CA ILE A 42 12.73 -3.32 -1.31
C ILE A 42 11.53 -2.44 -1.66
N GLY A 43 10.55 -3.00 -2.37
CA GLY A 43 9.32 -2.30 -2.74
C GLY A 43 8.55 -1.79 -1.52
N LEU A 44 8.44 -2.58 -0.45
CA LEU A 44 7.80 -2.16 0.80
C LEU A 44 8.50 -0.95 1.43
N ALA A 45 9.83 -0.96 1.50
CA ALA A 45 10.59 0.17 2.05
C ALA A 45 10.43 1.45 1.19
N LEU A 46 10.38 1.30 -0.14
CA LEU A 46 10.11 2.42 -1.04
C LEU A 46 8.67 2.94 -0.89
N MET A 47 7.70 2.04 -0.71
CA MET A 47 6.30 2.40 -0.48
C MET A 47 6.12 3.10 0.87
N GLU A 48 6.84 2.71 1.90
CA GLU A 48 6.83 3.39 3.21
C GLU A 48 7.25 4.84 3.07
N TYR A 49 8.39 5.08 2.42
CA TYR A 49 8.87 6.43 2.11
C TYR A 49 7.87 7.22 1.25
N GLY A 50 7.37 6.60 0.17
CA GLY A 50 6.46 7.26 -0.76
C GLY A 50 5.09 7.59 -0.17
N LEU A 51 4.54 6.73 0.69
CA LEU A 51 3.25 6.95 1.34
C LEU A 51 3.31 8.04 2.41
N ALA A 52 4.44 8.16 3.12
CA ALA A 52 4.64 9.22 4.11
C ALA A 52 4.49 10.63 3.50
N ALA A 53 4.86 10.81 2.23
CA ALA A 53 4.71 12.08 1.51
C ALA A 53 3.26 12.57 1.37
N PHE A 54 2.26 11.70 1.59
CA PHE A 54 0.85 12.05 1.53
C PHE A 54 0.24 12.40 2.89
N ASP A 55 0.97 12.21 3.99
CA ASP A 55 0.48 12.58 5.31
C ASP A 55 0.76 14.06 5.67
N THR A 56 0.45 14.42 6.90
CA THR A 56 0.71 15.71 7.55
C THR A 56 1.74 15.54 8.66
N GLU A 57 2.23 16.66 9.18
CA GLU A 57 3.10 16.70 10.38
C GLU A 57 2.28 16.93 11.67
N GLY A 58 0.95 16.75 11.60
CA GLY A 58 0.03 16.94 12.73
C GLY A 58 -0.51 18.36 12.88
N GLU A 59 -0.24 19.23 11.91
CA GLU A 59 -0.73 20.61 11.90
C GLU A 59 -2.26 20.70 11.81
N VAL A 60 -2.83 21.77 12.36
CA VAL A 60 -4.29 22.00 12.26
C VAL A 60 -4.67 22.21 10.80
N LEU A 61 -5.67 21.47 10.33
CA LEU A 61 -6.14 21.59 8.96
C LEU A 61 -7.26 22.61 8.84
N HIS A 62 -7.08 23.54 7.90
CA HIS A 62 -7.96 24.67 7.61
C HIS A 62 -8.51 24.60 6.17
N GLY A 63 -8.99 23.43 5.73
CA GLY A 63 -9.52 23.26 4.37
C GLY A 63 -11.05 23.36 4.34
N GLY A 64 -11.62 24.47 3.82
CA GLY A 64 -13.01 24.64 3.35
C GLY A 64 -14.19 24.29 4.28
N GLY A 65 -13.93 23.71 5.45
CA GLY A 65 -14.89 23.14 6.40
C GLY A 65 -14.45 23.32 7.85
N PRO A 66 -14.99 22.52 8.80
CA PRO A 66 -14.69 22.67 10.22
C PRO A 66 -13.19 22.51 10.50
N ARG A 67 -12.67 23.31 11.43
CA ARG A 67 -11.30 23.15 11.96
C ARG A 67 -11.09 21.70 12.40
N LEU A 68 -10.08 21.04 11.87
CA LEU A 68 -9.71 19.68 12.27
C LEU A 68 -8.41 19.69 13.08
N THR A 69 -8.41 19.03 14.23
CA THR A 69 -7.22 18.86 15.07
C THR A 69 -6.74 17.42 15.02
N SER A 70 -5.42 17.25 14.99
CA SER A 70 -4.79 15.94 15.03
C SER A 70 -5.05 15.24 16.37
N LYS A 71 -5.34 13.94 16.31
CA LYS A 71 -5.39 13.01 17.45
C LYS A 71 -4.04 12.33 17.69
N GLY A 72 -3.00 12.76 16.97
CA GLY A 72 -1.70 12.13 16.93
C GLY A 72 -1.61 11.02 15.89
N LEU A 73 -0.50 10.30 15.96
CA LEU A 73 -0.20 9.18 15.08
C LEU A 73 -0.97 7.92 15.48
N GLN A 74 -1.52 7.22 14.50
CA GLN A 74 -2.13 5.91 14.65
C GLN A 74 -1.61 4.98 13.56
N SER A 75 -1.23 3.77 13.95
CA SER A 75 -0.75 2.74 13.03
C SER A 75 -1.91 2.11 12.24
N GLU A 76 -1.69 1.79 10.97
CA GLU A 76 -2.58 0.93 10.17
C GLU A 76 -1.78 0.18 9.13
N THR A 77 -2.34 -0.96 8.69
CA THR A 77 -1.73 -1.79 7.66
C THR A 77 -2.44 -1.63 6.32
N TYR A 78 -1.71 -1.15 5.32
CA TYR A 78 -2.16 -1.01 3.94
C TYR A 78 -1.64 -2.14 3.06
N GLN A 79 -2.45 -2.57 2.09
CA GLN A 79 -2.05 -3.50 1.06
C GLN A 79 -1.47 -2.74 -0.13
N THR A 80 -0.18 -2.95 -0.37
CA THR A 80 0.52 -2.45 -1.56
C THR A 80 0.59 -3.56 -2.61
N SER A 81 1.22 -3.33 -3.76
CA SER A 81 1.56 -4.41 -4.70
C SER A 81 2.72 -5.30 -4.21
N PHE A 82 3.50 -4.83 -3.24
CA PHE A 82 4.68 -5.53 -2.72
C PHE A 82 4.41 -6.30 -1.41
N GLY A 83 3.32 -5.99 -0.71
CA GLY A 83 2.97 -6.65 0.55
C GLY A 83 2.05 -5.80 1.41
N PRO A 84 1.62 -6.32 2.57
CA PRO A 84 1.11 -5.48 3.64
C PRO A 84 2.24 -4.57 4.17
N LEU A 85 1.90 -3.31 4.43
CA LEU A 85 2.80 -2.29 4.95
C LEU A 85 2.11 -1.53 6.07
N THR A 86 2.74 -1.51 7.26
CA THR A 86 2.23 -0.77 8.42
C THR A 86 2.87 0.60 8.47
N ILE A 87 2.07 1.66 8.58
CA ILE A 87 2.54 3.05 8.66
C ILE A 87 1.84 3.75 9.82
N ASP A 88 2.60 4.55 10.56
CA ASP A 88 2.07 5.52 11.52
C ASP A 88 1.64 6.78 10.78
N ARG A 89 0.37 7.17 10.94
CA ARG A 89 -0.20 8.31 10.23
C ARG A 89 -1.07 9.18 11.12
N HIS A 90 -1.23 10.44 10.77
CA HIS A 90 -2.07 11.35 11.52
C HIS A 90 -3.56 11.10 11.27
N VAL A 91 -4.32 11.05 12.37
CA VAL A 91 -5.78 10.92 12.34
C VAL A 91 -6.41 12.17 12.92
N TYR A 92 -7.34 12.76 12.19
CA TYR A 92 -8.01 14.00 12.55
C TYR A 92 -9.46 13.75 12.91
N GLN A 93 -10.00 14.60 13.78
CA GLN A 93 -11.42 14.60 14.10
C GLN A 93 -11.90 16.04 14.34
N PRO A 94 -13.11 16.39 13.90
CA PRO A 94 -13.69 17.70 14.21
C PRO A 94 -14.02 17.83 15.71
N PRO A 95 -13.98 19.06 16.27
CA PRO A 95 -14.31 19.32 17.68
C PRO A 95 -15.70 18.84 18.11
N ALA A 96 -16.66 18.84 17.19
CA ALA A 96 -18.02 18.37 17.43
C ALA A 96 -18.14 16.82 17.48
N GLY A 97 -17.04 16.10 17.29
CA GLY A 97 -17.05 14.65 17.09
C GLY A 97 -17.53 14.24 15.70
N GLY A 98 -17.49 12.93 15.41
CA GLY A 98 -17.89 12.38 14.11
C GLY A 98 -16.78 11.60 13.40
N LYS A 99 -16.94 11.42 12.08
CA LYS A 99 -16.04 10.63 11.23
C LYS A 99 -14.61 11.17 11.29
N THR A 100 -13.65 10.28 11.44
CA THR A 100 -12.23 10.63 11.37
C THR A 100 -11.84 10.95 9.93
N TYR A 101 -10.89 11.88 9.80
CA TYR A 101 -10.25 12.22 8.54
C TYR A 101 -8.78 11.80 8.61
N VAL A 102 -8.30 11.11 7.58
CA VAL A 102 -6.91 10.66 7.48
C VAL A 102 -6.33 11.26 6.21
N PRO A 103 -5.47 12.29 6.29
CA PRO A 103 -4.91 12.96 5.13
C PRO A 103 -4.18 12.01 4.18
N LEU A 104 -3.38 11.09 4.73
CA LEU A 104 -2.68 10.07 3.93
C LEU A 104 -3.65 9.29 3.04
N GLU A 105 -4.76 8.80 3.61
CA GLU A 105 -5.74 7.98 2.88
C GLU A 105 -6.42 8.76 1.75
N ASP A 106 -6.78 10.01 2.03
CA ASP A 106 -7.44 10.90 1.08
C ASP A 106 -6.50 11.33 -0.06
N ARG A 107 -5.31 11.85 0.28
CA ARG A 107 -4.34 12.36 -0.71
C ARG A 107 -3.71 11.25 -1.54
N ALA A 108 -3.40 10.10 -0.94
CA ALA A 108 -2.89 8.93 -1.66
C ALA A 108 -3.99 8.13 -2.38
N ARG A 109 -5.26 8.52 -2.20
CA ARG A 109 -6.45 7.88 -2.78
C ARG A 109 -6.56 6.40 -2.42
N ILE A 110 -6.31 6.07 -1.16
CA ILE A 110 -6.42 4.70 -0.66
C ILE A 110 -7.85 4.19 -0.86
N ILE A 111 -7.97 2.97 -1.38
CA ILE A 111 -9.25 2.30 -1.64
C ILE A 111 -9.40 1.19 -0.60
N GLY A 112 -10.32 1.38 0.35
CA GLY A 112 -10.40 0.52 1.54
C GLY A 112 -9.11 0.63 2.36
N LEU A 113 -8.34 -0.46 2.42
CA LEU A 113 -6.99 -0.48 3.01
C LEU A 113 -5.94 -0.87 1.96
N SER A 114 -6.08 -0.38 0.73
CA SER A 114 -5.22 -0.77 -0.40
C SER A 114 -4.80 0.42 -1.25
N THR A 115 -3.55 0.38 -1.71
CA THR A 115 -3.04 1.38 -2.67
C THR A 115 -3.77 1.26 -4.02
N PRO A 116 -3.93 2.37 -4.78
CA PRO A 116 -4.68 2.37 -6.04
C PRO A 116 -4.23 1.33 -7.05
N LEU A 117 -2.91 1.14 -7.21
CA LEU A 117 -2.36 0.18 -8.17
C LEU A 117 -2.70 -1.27 -7.78
N PHE A 118 -2.59 -1.61 -6.50
CA PHE A 118 -2.94 -2.94 -6.02
C PHE A 118 -4.46 -3.19 -6.17
N ALA A 119 -5.28 -2.21 -5.77
CA ALA A 119 -6.73 -2.28 -5.93
C ALA A 119 -7.16 -2.49 -7.39
N SER A 120 -6.58 -1.72 -8.31
CA SER A 120 -6.79 -1.87 -9.76
C SER A 120 -6.38 -3.25 -10.27
N SER A 121 -5.21 -3.76 -9.85
CA SER A 121 -4.77 -5.11 -10.21
C SER A 121 -5.73 -6.19 -9.72
N ILE A 122 -6.28 -6.06 -8.51
CA ILE A 122 -7.23 -7.01 -7.95
C ILE A 122 -8.55 -6.97 -8.73
N ALA A 123 -9.09 -5.78 -8.97
CA ALA A 123 -10.31 -5.61 -9.75
C ALA A 123 -10.19 -6.22 -11.15
N ALA A 124 -9.09 -5.93 -11.85
CA ALA A 124 -8.82 -6.48 -13.18
C ALA A 124 -8.73 -8.02 -13.18
N LYS A 125 -8.04 -8.60 -12.18
CA LYS A 125 -7.95 -10.06 -12.03
C LYS A 125 -9.29 -10.69 -11.64
N TYR A 126 -10.15 -9.98 -10.93
CA TYR A 126 -11.44 -10.50 -10.44
C TYR A 126 -12.51 -10.61 -11.54
N SER A 127 -12.35 -9.87 -12.64
CA SER A 127 -13.35 -9.73 -13.72
C SER A 127 -13.86 -11.05 -14.31
N GLU A 128 -12.99 -12.04 -14.50
CA GLU A 128 -13.31 -13.28 -15.24
C GLU A 128 -13.26 -14.56 -14.39
N PRO A 129 -12.22 -14.83 -13.59
CA PRO A 129 -12.02 -16.14 -12.99
C PRO A 129 -12.56 -16.25 -11.54
N GLY A 130 -13.15 -15.17 -11.00
CA GLY A 130 -13.69 -15.10 -9.64
C GLY A 130 -12.63 -15.12 -8.53
N GLY A 131 -13.04 -14.81 -7.28
CA GLY A 131 -12.10 -14.51 -6.19
C GLY A 131 -11.11 -15.61 -5.80
N ARG A 132 -11.50 -16.89 -5.87
CA ARG A 132 -10.59 -18.01 -5.53
C ARG A 132 -9.47 -18.20 -6.55
N ALA A 133 -9.76 -17.96 -7.83
CA ALA A 133 -8.74 -18.03 -8.86
C ALA A 133 -7.75 -16.86 -8.72
N VAL A 134 -8.24 -15.66 -8.41
CA VAL A 134 -7.39 -14.51 -8.08
C VAL A 134 -6.51 -14.80 -6.87
N GLN A 135 -7.08 -15.36 -5.80
CA GLN A 135 -6.31 -15.71 -4.60
C GLN A 135 -5.19 -16.69 -4.91
N ARG A 136 -5.47 -17.72 -5.73
CA ARG A 136 -4.48 -18.69 -6.17
C ARG A 136 -3.37 -18.03 -6.99
N ASP A 137 -3.74 -17.19 -7.96
CA ASP A 137 -2.78 -16.45 -8.80
C ASP A 137 -1.85 -15.56 -7.97
N LEU A 138 -2.39 -14.78 -7.04
CA LEU A 138 -1.61 -13.94 -6.14
C LEU A 138 -0.60 -14.74 -5.31
N ARG A 139 -1.03 -15.89 -4.79
CA ARG A 139 -0.17 -16.76 -3.99
C ARG A 139 0.93 -17.41 -4.83
N GLU A 140 0.60 -17.88 -6.04
CA GLU A 140 1.50 -18.70 -6.85
C GLU A 140 2.48 -17.88 -7.69
N HIS A 141 2.07 -16.69 -8.17
CA HIS A 141 2.85 -15.89 -9.11
C HIS A 141 3.34 -14.55 -8.56
N HIS A 142 2.66 -14.00 -7.55
CA HIS A 142 3.01 -12.69 -6.99
C HIS A 142 3.63 -12.78 -5.59
N ALA A 143 3.75 -13.99 -5.03
CA ALA A 143 4.14 -14.24 -3.64
C ALA A 143 3.28 -13.44 -2.64
N ARG A 144 1.98 -13.33 -2.91
CA ARG A 144 1.02 -12.57 -2.10
C ARG A 144 -0.05 -13.46 -1.49
N GLU A 145 -0.01 -13.56 -0.17
CA GLU A 145 -1.09 -14.14 0.60
C GLU A 145 -2.14 -13.06 0.91
N VAL A 146 -3.31 -13.20 0.28
CA VAL A 146 -4.41 -12.24 0.40
C VAL A 146 -5.68 -13.03 0.70
N SER A 147 -6.49 -12.56 1.66
CA SER A 147 -7.74 -13.25 1.99
C SER A 147 -8.76 -13.10 0.87
N LEU A 148 -9.60 -14.12 0.70
CA LEU A 148 -10.69 -14.09 -0.28
C LEU A 148 -11.65 -12.91 -0.01
N THR A 149 -11.94 -12.64 1.26
CA THR A 149 -12.78 -11.51 1.69
C THR A 149 -12.19 -10.19 1.25
N LEU A 150 -10.88 -9.97 1.47
CA LEU A 150 -10.21 -8.74 1.03
C LEU A 150 -10.28 -8.59 -0.49
N ILE A 151 -10.07 -9.66 -1.26
CA ILE A 151 -10.18 -9.63 -2.72
C ILE A 151 -11.58 -9.20 -3.16
N GLN A 152 -12.63 -9.81 -2.59
CA GLN A 152 -14.01 -9.51 -2.93
C GLN A 152 -14.41 -8.08 -2.55
N THR A 153 -14.09 -7.67 -1.32
CA THR A 153 -14.37 -6.32 -0.84
C THR A 153 -13.63 -5.29 -1.68
N LEU A 154 -12.34 -5.50 -1.95
CA LEU A 154 -11.54 -4.54 -2.69
C LEU A 154 -11.99 -4.40 -4.15
N ALA A 155 -12.38 -5.49 -4.80
CA ALA A 155 -12.97 -5.44 -6.14
C ALA A 155 -14.27 -4.61 -6.14
N ALA A 156 -15.14 -4.81 -5.16
CA ALA A 156 -16.38 -4.04 -5.02
C ALA A 156 -16.13 -2.55 -4.71
N GLU A 157 -15.22 -2.23 -3.79
CA GLU A 157 -14.84 -0.84 -3.47
C GLU A 157 -14.22 -0.13 -4.68
N THR A 158 -13.37 -0.82 -5.44
CA THR A 158 -12.77 -0.27 -6.65
C THR A 158 -13.83 0.03 -7.71
N ALA A 159 -14.82 -0.85 -7.89
CA ALA A 159 -15.93 -0.61 -8.81
C ALA A 159 -16.73 0.64 -8.42
N LYS A 160 -16.99 0.86 -7.13
CA LYS A 160 -17.66 2.08 -6.64
C LYS A 160 -16.89 3.35 -7.00
N VAL A 161 -15.57 3.33 -6.83
CA VAL A 161 -14.71 4.49 -7.17
C VAL A 161 -14.73 4.79 -8.67
N VAL A 162 -14.74 3.74 -9.52
CA VAL A 162 -14.81 3.90 -10.98
C VAL A 162 -16.17 4.48 -11.40
N MET A 163 -17.28 3.93 -10.93
CA MET A 163 -18.63 4.44 -11.24
C MET A 163 -18.79 5.91 -10.81
N ALA A 164 -18.32 6.27 -9.60
CA ALA A 164 -18.38 7.64 -9.11
C ALA A 164 -17.54 8.65 -9.92
N ARG A 165 -16.58 8.15 -10.73
CA ARG A 165 -15.81 8.97 -11.67
C ARG A 165 -16.52 9.13 -13.02
N GLU A 166 -17.30 8.14 -13.44
CA GLU A 166 -18.07 8.17 -14.70
C GLU A 166 -19.30 9.08 -14.59
N ASP A 167 -19.87 9.23 -13.39
CA ASP A 167 -21.01 10.11 -13.11
C ASP A 167 -20.65 11.62 -13.03
N ARG A 168 -19.38 12.00 -13.28
CA ARG A 168 -18.86 13.38 -13.23
C ARG A 168 -18.41 13.87 -14.60
#